data_AF-A0A428VWK7-F1
#
_entry.id   AF-A0A428VWK7-F1
#
_cell.length_a   1.000
_cell.length_b   1.000
_cell.length_c   1.000
_cell.angle_alpha   90.00
_cell.angle_beta   90.00
_cell.angle_gamma   90.00
#
_symmetry.space_group_name_H-M   'P 1'
#
loop_
_entity.id
_entity.type
_entity.pdbx_description
1 polymer ?
#
loop_
_entity_poly.entity_id
_entity_poly.type
_entity_poly.pdbx_seq_one_letter_code
_entity_poly.pdbx_strand_id
1 'polypeptide(L)'
;EVRRFLSRYDNLLGIAPLEPIAPPSLNASVTAAHEAYQAARYEDVIAGLPSLLSDADVLHRTAVGDERRDALLGYSSAYAVAAKLLTKVGAGDLSLLAADRCASAAVEADSMTARGMAAYQVVCALLRSERPEDAEPLAVRMAEETQRQARPDRPTLASVAGSLWLIAAIIASRQTDRDEAWRRLDQAQALADMIGEDGNFAWTGFGFT
;
A
#
# COMPACT_ATOMS: atom_id res chain seq x y z
N GLU A 1 20.92 0.33 5.57
CA GLU A 1 20.77 1.67 4.95
C GLU A 1 19.32 2.19 4.96
N VAL A 2 18.32 1.36 4.63
CA VAL A 2 16.88 1.72 4.64
C VAL A 2 16.42 2.43 5.92
N ARG A 3 16.78 1.92 7.11
CA ARG A 3 16.46 2.59 8.39
C ARG A 3 17.00 4.02 8.46
N ARG A 4 18.27 4.21 8.07
CA ARG A 4 18.89 5.54 8.08
C ARG A 4 18.18 6.48 7.12
N PHE A 5 17.73 5.99 5.96
CA PHE A 5 16.98 6.78 4.99
C PHE A 5 15.62 7.24 5.54
N LEU A 6 14.81 6.34 6.09
CA LEU A 6 13.47 6.68 6.59
C LEU A 6 13.48 7.67 7.76
N SER A 7 14.56 7.66 8.53
CA SER A 7 14.79 8.60 9.65
C SER A 7 15.54 9.87 9.26
N ARG A 8 15.74 10.16 7.96
CA ARG A 8 16.24 11.46 7.51
C ARG A 8 15.12 12.50 7.60
N TYR A 9 15.50 13.70 8.03
CA TYR A 9 14.63 14.87 8.10
C TYR A 9 15.18 15.99 7.23
N ASP A 10 15.77 15.62 6.09
CA ASP A 10 16.41 16.55 5.14
C ASP A 10 15.44 17.68 4.73
N ASN A 11 14.13 17.38 4.66
CA ASN A 11 13.07 18.37 4.44
C ASN A 11 12.98 19.43 5.54
N LEU A 12 13.07 19.03 6.82
CA LEU A 12 13.05 19.96 7.95
C LEU A 12 14.25 20.92 7.89
N LEU A 13 15.37 20.42 7.37
CA LEU A 13 16.62 21.14 7.26
C LEU A 13 16.73 21.97 5.96
N GLY A 14 15.72 21.94 5.09
CA GLY A 14 15.72 22.66 3.82
C GLY A 14 16.81 22.19 2.85
N ILE A 15 17.27 20.94 2.97
CA ILE A 15 18.29 20.38 2.08
C ILE A 15 17.64 20.17 0.71
N ALA A 16 18.24 20.79 -0.31
CA ALA A 16 17.72 20.73 -1.68
C ALA A 16 17.69 19.27 -2.19
N PRO A 17 16.65 18.90 -2.96
CA PRO A 17 16.61 17.61 -3.63
C PRO A 17 17.82 17.41 -4.55
N LEU A 18 18.25 16.15 -4.76
CA LEU A 18 19.05 15.78 -5.93
C LEU A 18 18.25 16.09 -7.22
N GLU A 19 18.91 16.10 -8.39
CA GLU A 19 18.26 16.42 -9.66
C GLU A 19 16.94 15.63 -9.86
N PRO A 20 15.85 16.30 -10.30
CA PRO A 20 14.56 15.66 -10.47
C PRO A 20 14.59 14.52 -11.49
N ILE A 21 13.96 13.40 -11.14
CA ILE A 21 13.65 12.32 -12.08
C ILE A 21 12.22 12.50 -12.60
N ALA A 22 11.97 12.13 -13.85
CA ALA A 22 10.64 12.21 -14.45
C ALA A 22 9.64 11.19 -13.85
N PRO A 23 8.35 11.54 -13.67
CA PRO A 23 7.33 10.63 -13.12
C PRO A 23 7.22 9.24 -13.81
N PRO A 24 7.29 9.13 -15.15
CA PRO A 24 7.25 7.82 -15.80
C PRO A 24 8.39 6.88 -15.37
N SER A 25 9.57 7.43 -15.09
CA SER A 25 10.72 6.67 -14.61
C SER A 25 10.54 6.20 -13.17
N LEU A 26 9.86 6.99 -12.33
CA LEU A 26 9.47 6.56 -10.98
C LEU A 26 8.47 5.40 -11.04
N ASN A 27 7.41 5.52 -11.86
CA ASN A 27 6.40 4.48 -11.99
C ASN A 27 6.99 3.14 -12.46
N ALA A 28 7.93 3.15 -13.41
CA ALA A 28 8.63 1.95 -13.84
C ALA A 28 9.46 1.32 -12.69
N SER A 29 10.17 2.14 -11.91
CA SER A 29 10.98 1.68 -10.78
C SER A 29 10.13 1.11 -9.64
N VAL A 30 8.98 1.74 -9.37
CA VAL A 30 7.97 1.23 -8.42
C VAL A 30 7.41 -0.12 -8.86
N THR A 31 7.05 -0.26 -10.14
CA THR A 31 6.57 -1.52 -10.71
C THR A 31 7.61 -2.62 -10.55
N ALA A 32 8.87 -2.36 -10.95
CA ALA A 32 9.95 -3.32 -10.79
C ALA A 32 10.18 -3.74 -9.32
N ALA A 33 10.06 -2.80 -8.38
CA ALA A 33 10.18 -3.11 -6.95
C ALA A 33 9.03 -3.99 -6.45
N HIS A 34 7.79 -3.75 -6.88
CA HIS A 34 6.65 -4.61 -6.56
C HIS A 34 6.78 -6.01 -7.16
N GLU A 35 7.23 -6.11 -8.42
CA GLU A 35 7.50 -7.40 -9.07
C GLU A 35 8.58 -8.18 -8.35
N ALA A 36 9.70 -7.54 -8.00
CA ALA A 36 10.77 -8.16 -7.23
C ALA A 36 10.28 -8.64 -5.85
N TYR A 37 9.44 -7.84 -5.18
CA TYR A 37 8.84 -8.23 -3.90
C TYR A 37 7.93 -9.47 -4.05
N GLN A 38 7.05 -9.49 -5.05
CA GLN A 38 6.14 -10.62 -5.30
C GLN A 38 6.89 -11.88 -5.74
N ALA A 39 8.00 -11.73 -6.47
CA ALA A 39 8.91 -12.81 -6.82
C ALA A 39 9.83 -13.26 -5.67
N ALA A 40 9.60 -12.75 -4.44
CA ALA A 40 10.40 -13.02 -3.26
C ALA A 40 11.91 -12.66 -3.37
N ARG A 41 12.28 -11.79 -4.33
CA ARG A 41 13.63 -11.24 -4.48
C ARG A 41 13.84 -10.07 -3.50
N TYR A 42 13.73 -10.35 -2.21
CA TYR A 42 13.74 -9.32 -1.17
C TYR A 42 15.07 -8.58 -1.07
N GLU A 43 16.20 -9.23 -1.38
CA GLU A 43 17.52 -8.60 -1.39
C GLU A 43 17.60 -7.48 -2.43
N ASP A 44 17.06 -7.71 -3.64
CA ASP A 44 16.98 -6.70 -4.70
C ASP A 44 16.14 -5.50 -4.25
N VAL A 45 14.99 -5.75 -3.61
CA VAL A 45 14.13 -4.68 -3.08
C VAL A 45 14.86 -3.90 -1.99
N ILE A 46 15.52 -4.59 -1.05
CA ILE A 46 16.29 -3.94 0.04
C ILE A 46 17.39 -3.04 -0.53
N ALA A 47 18.11 -3.51 -1.55
CA ALA A 47 19.20 -2.77 -2.20
C ALA A 47 18.69 -1.54 -2.98
N GLY A 48 17.57 -1.68 -3.70
CA GLY A 48 17.00 -0.60 -4.52
C GLY A 48 16.17 0.44 -3.76
N LEU A 49 15.62 0.07 -2.59
CA LEU A 49 14.64 0.90 -1.88
C LEU A 49 15.14 2.32 -1.54
N PRO A 50 16.39 2.55 -1.06
CA PRO A 50 16.86 3.90 -0.76
C PRO A 50 16.86 4.83 -1.97
N SER A 51 17.24 4.34 -3.15
CA SER A 51 17.19 5.14 -4.39
C SER A 51 15.76 5.45 -4.78
N LEU A 52 14.90 4.43 -4.79
CA LEU A 52 13.49 4.57 -5.14
C LEU A 52 12.77 5.61 -4.27
N LEU A 53 12.99 5.57 -2.95
CA LEU A 53 12.36 6.51 -2.03
C LEU A 53 12.96 7.92 -2.17
N SER A 54 14.25 8.03 -2.50
CA SER A 54 14.87 9.32 -2.79
C SER A 54 14.21 9.98 -4.00
N ASP A 55 14.00 9.22 -5.08
CA ASP A 55 13.38 9.72 -6.31
C ASP A 55 11.92 10.10 -6.09
N ALA A 56 11.18 9.30 -5.31
CA ALA A 56 9.83 9.61 -4.87
C ALA A 56 9.77 10.92 -4.05
N ASP A 57 10.65 11.08 -3.06
CA ASP A 57 10.71 12.27 -2.21
C ASP A 57 11.07 13.53 -3.02
N VAL A 58 11.98 13.43 -4.01
CA VAL A 58 12.31 14.52 -4.93
C VAL A 58 11.06 14.93 -5.72
N LEU A 59 10.41 13.99 -6.39
CA LEU A 59 9.26 14.29 -7.23
C LEU A 59 8.08 14.83 -6.41
N HIS A 60 7.86 14.29 -5.22
CA HIS A 60 6.84 14.80 -4.30
C HIS A 60 7.09 16.24 -3.85
N ARG A 61 8.35 16.73 -3.85
CA ARG A 61 8.65 18.13 -3.51
C ARG A 61 8.55 19.07 -4.71
N THR A 62 8.90 18.59 -5.90
CA THR A 62 9.07 19.46 -7.07
C THR A 62 7.88 19.48 -8.02
N ALA A 63 7.05 18.43 -8.03
CA ALA A 63 5.91 18.34 -8.94
C ALA A 63 4.82 19.35 -8.58
N VAL A 64 4.35 20.07 -9.60
CA VAL A 64 3.32 21.12 -9.50
C VAL A 64 2.32 20.99 -10.64
N GLY A 65 1.17 21.67 -10.51
CA GLY A 65 0.15 21.68 -11.55
C GLY A 65 -0.35 20.28 -11.88
N ASP A 66 -0.44 19.97 -13.18
CA ASP A 66 -1.03 18.73 -13.68
C ASP A 66 -0.23 17.47 -13.30
N GLU A 67 1.08 17.60 -13.07
CA GLU A 67 1.96 16.47 -12.68
C GLU A 67 1.86 16.11 -11.19
N ARG A 68 1.26 16.98 -10.36
CA ARG A 68 1.22 16.80 -8.90
C ARG A 68 0.53 15.49 -8.50
N ARG A 69 -0.59 15.18 -9.16
CA ARG A 69 -1.37 13.99 -8.83
C ARG A 69 -0.60 12.71 -9.13
N ASP A 70 0.05 12.64 -10.28
CA ASP A 70 0.83 11.45 -10.67
C ASP A 70 2.07 11.27 -9.79
N ALA A 71 2.72 12.37 -9.41
CA ALA A 71 3.80 12.35 -8.43
C ALA A 71 3.34 11.79 -7.07
N LEU A 72 2.17 12.20 -6.58
CA LEU A 72 1.59 11.69 -5.34
C LEU A 72 1.26 10.19 -5.42
N LEU A 73 0.74 9.72 -6.55
CA LEU A 73 0.45 8.31 -6.77
C LEU A 73 1.74 7.47 -6.82
N GLY A 74 2.76 7.94 -7.54
CA GLY A 74 4.08 7.31 -7.57
C GLY A 74 4.73 7.25 -6.19
N TYR A 75 4.68 8.35 -5.44
CA TYR A 75 5.15 8.42 -4.05
C TYR A 75 4.41 7.43 -3.15
N SER A 76 3.07 7.45 -3.19
CA SER A 76 2.24 6.56 -2.37
C SER A 76 2.58 5.09 -2.65
N SER A 77 2.74 4.72 -3.92
CA SER A 77 3.10 3.36 -4.32
C SER A 77 4.53 2.95 -3.92
N ALA A 78 5.50 3.86 -4.04
CA ALA A 78 6.88 3.64 -3.57
C ALA A 78 6.93 3.37 -2.05
N TYR A 79 6.18 4.15 -1.27
CA TYR A 79 6.08 3.93 0.17
C TYR A 79 5.22 2.71 0.53
N ALA A 80 4.28 2.30 -0.33
CA ALA A 80 3.55 1.04 -0.15
C ALA A 80 4.47 -0.19 -0.27
N VAL A 81 5.35 -0.24 -1.28
CA VAL A 81 6.34 -1.35 -1.38
C VAL A 81 7.34 -1.33 -0.23
N ALA A 82 7.75 -0.15 0.25
CA ALA A 82 8.56 -0.02 1.46
C ALA A 82 7.85 -0.62 2.68
N ALA A 83 6.59 -0.27 2.92
CA ALA A 83 5.80 -0.80 4.03
C ALA A 83 5.65 -2.33 3.94
N LYS A 84 5.35 -2.88 2.77
CA LYS A 84 5.31 -4.34 2.53
C LYS A 84 6.60 -5.03 2.97
N LEU A 85 7.75 -4.52 2.49
CA LEU A 85 9.05 -5.09 2.83
C LEU A 85 9.37 -4.97 4.32
N LEU A 86 9.12 -3.81 4.93
CA LEU A 86 9.41 -3.56 6.34
C LEU A 86 8.54 -4.41 7.28
N THR A 87 7.26 -4.59 6.94
CA THR A 87 6.35 -5.56 7.57
C THR A 87 6.95 -6.97 7.49
N LYS A 88 7.39 -7.38 6.29
CA LYS A 88 7.95 -8.72 6.02
C LYS A 88 9.20 -9.03 6.83
N VAL A 89 10.12 -8.06 6.97
CA VAL A 89 11.38 -8.22 7.74
C VAL A 89 11.21 -7.92 9.23
N GLY A 90 9.99 -7.63 9.70
CA GLY A 90 9.69 -7.40 11.11
C GLY A 90 10.10 -6.02 11.66
N ALA A 91 10.35 -5.04 10.78
CA ALA A 91 10.66 -3.67 11.18
C ALA A 91 9.38 -2.85 11.41
N GLY A 92 8.62 -3.20 12.47
CA GLY A 92 7.26 -2.66 12.75
C GLY A 92 7.16 -1.14 12.71
N ASP A 93 7.97 -0.42 13.49
CA ASP A 93 7.91 1.05 13.56
C ASP A 93 8.17 1.71 12.20
N LEU A 94 9.15 1.20 11.46
CA LEU A 94 9.48 1.71 10.12
C LEU A 94 8.39 1.37 9.11
N SER A 95 7.75 0.21 9.25
CA SER A 95 6.62 -0.17 8.43
C SER A 95 5.43 0.76 8.64
N LEU A 96 5.15 1.14 9.88
CA LEU A 96 4.07 2.07 10.20
C LEU A 96 4.38 3.46 9.65
N LEU A 97 5.62 3.94 9.81
CA LEU A 97 6.07 5.20 9.23
C LEU A 97 5.94 5.23 7.69
N ALA A 98 6.34 4.15 7.01
CA ALA A 98 6.21 4.06 5.56
C ALA A 98 4.74 4.02 5.13
N ALA A 99 3.90 3.26 5.84
CA ALA A 99 2.47 3.18 5.56
C ALA A 99 1.74 4.51 5.79
N ASP A 100 2.13 5.28 6.80
CA ASP A 100 1.59 6.62 7.08
C ASP A 100 1.91 7.63 5.97
N ARG A 101 3.17 7.64 5.49
CA ARG A 101 3.56 8.47 4.33
C ARG A 101 2.80 8.07 3.07
N CYS A 102 2.64 6.77 2.85
CA CYS A 102 1.82 6.23 1.75
C CYS A 102 0.36 6.72 1.84
N ALA A 103 -0.25 6.67 3.03
CA ALA A 103 -1.62 7.09 3.29
C ALA A 103 -1.81 8.60 3.10
N SER A 104 -0.89 9.41 3.62
CA SER A 104 -0.94 10.87 3.48
C SER A 104 -0.94 11.29 2.01
N ALA A 105 -0.05 10.73 1.20
CA ALA A 105 0.00 11.01 -0.24
C ALA A 105 -1.23 10.49 -0.99
N ALA A 106 -1.78 9.33 -0.59
CA ALA A 106 -2.99 8.78 -1.21
C ALA A 106 -4.23 9.65 -0.95
N VAL A 107 -4.34 10.24 0.24
CA VAL A 107 -5.40 11.19 0.59
C VAL A 107 -5.25 12.46 -0.23
N GLU A 108 -4.04 13.03 -0.33
CA GLU A 108 -3.79 14.23 -1.13
C GLU A 108 -4.03 14.00 -2.63
N ALA A 109 -3.73 12.81 -3.15
CA ALA A 109 -3.96 12.44 -4.56
C ALA A 109 -5.44 12.27 -4.93
N ASP A 110 -6.33 12.27 -3.93
CA ASP A 110 -7.77 11.97 -4.06
C ASP A 110 -8.03 10.70 -4.91
N SER A 111 -7.39 9.59 -4.50
CA SER A 111 -7.49 8.31 -5.21
C SER A 111 -7.98 7.22 -4.27
N MET A 112 -9.21 6.73 -4.49
CA MET A 112 -9.78 5.66 -3.65
C MET A 112 -8.96 4.37 -3.72
N THR A 113 -8.41 4.02 -4.89
CA THR A 113 -7.51 2.88 -5.03
C THR A 113 -6.26 3.04 -4.17
N ALA A 114 -5.61 4.20 -4.22
CA ALA A 114 -4.40 4.46 -3.42
C ALA A 114 -4.72 4.46 -1.92
N ARG A 115 -5.85 5.06 -1.52
CA ARG A 115 -6.31 5.09 -0.12
C ARG A 115 -6.56 3.69 0.42
N GLY A 116 -7.24 2.84 -0.33
CA GLY A 116 -7.48 1.45 0.05
C GLY A 116 -6.19 0.63 0.17
N MET A 117 -5.27 0.80 -0.78
CA MET A 117 -3.95 0.17 -0.71
C MET A 117 -3.11 0.64 0.47
N ALA A 118 -3.11 1.94 0.76
CA ALA A 118 -2.42 2.50 1.91
C ALA A 118 -3.02 1.98 3.23
N ALA A 119 -4.35 1.95 3.35
CA ALA A 119 -5.03 1.37 4.50
C ALA A 119 -4.63 -0.09 4.70
N TYR A 120 -4.58 -0.90 3.64
CA TYR A 120 -4.12 -2.28 3.74
C TYR A 120 -2.68 -2.38 4.29
N GLN A 121 -1.77 -1.49 3.87
CA GLN A 121 -0.41 -1.46 4.43
C GLN A 121 -0.39 -1.02 5.90
N VAL A 122 -1.22 -0.04 6.29
CA VAL A 122 -1.35 0.38 7.69
C VAL A 122 -1.88 -0.77 8.55
N VAL A 123 -2.90 -1.48 8.09
CA VAL A 123 -3.45 -2.67 8.77
C VAL A 123 -2.37 -3.74 8.92
N CYS A 124 -1.61 -4.05 7.87
CA CYS A 124 -0.48 -4.98 7.95
C CYS A 124 0.54 -4.56 9.02
N ALA A 125 0.93 -3.28 9.04
CA ALA A 125 1.88 -2.74 10.01
C ALA A 125 1.36 -2.81 11.44
N LEU A 126 0.10 -2.43 11.68
CA LEU A 126 -0.55 -2.52 13.00
C LEU A 126 -0.62 -3.95 13.52
N LEU A 127 -0.95 -4.92 12.66
CA LEU A 127 -0.95 -6.34 13.04
C LEU A 127 0.45 -6.90 13.31
N ARG A 128 1.49 -6.36 12.67
CA ARG A 128 2.88 -6.70 13.01
C ARG A 128 3.34 -6.10 14.33
N SER A 129 2.76 -4.96 14.72
CA SER A 129 3.00 -4.30 16.00
C SER A 129 1.99 -4.69 17.09
N GLU A 130 1.28 -5.81 16.93
CA GLU A 130 0.36 -6.38 17.93
C GLU A 130 -0.79 -5.45 18.34
N ARG A 131 -1.31 -4.63 17.40
CA ARG A 131 -2.44 -3.71 17.60
C ARG A 131 -3.68 -4.06 16.76
N PRO A 132 -4.30 -5.24 16.95
CA PRO A 132 -5.47 -5.65 16.18
C PRO A 132 -6.70 -4.75 16.36
N GLU A 133 -6.87 -4.14 17.53
CA GLU A 133 -7.98 -3.27 17.89
C GLU A 133 -8.04 -1.96 17.07
N ASP A 134 -6.88 -1.47 16.64
CA ASP A 134 -6.78 -0.32 15.73
C ASP A 134 -6.87 -0.75 14.27
N ALA A 135 -6.38 -1.95 13.95
CA ALA A 135 -6.31 -2.48 12.60
C ALA A 135 -7.69 -2.86 12.04
N GLU A 136 -8.54 -3.47 12.86
CA GLU A 136 -9.83 -4.00 12.43
C GLU A 136 -10.83 -2.93 11.97
N PRO A 137 -11.09 -1.84 12.74
CA PRO A 137 -12.00 -0.79 12.30
C PRO A 137 -11.55 -0.13 11.00
N LEU A 138 -10.23 0.04 10.81
CA LEU A 138 -9.67 0.58 9.58
C LEU A 138 -9.88 -0.36 8.38
N ALA A 139 -9.58 -1.65 8.56
CA ALA A 139 -9.76 -2.65 7.51
C ALA A 139 -11.22 -2.71 7.03
N VAL A 140 -12.16 -2.84 7.97
CA VAL A 140 -13.60 -2.96 7.68
C VAL A 140 -14.14 -1.71 7.01
N ARG A 141 -13.91 -0.51 7.59
CA ARG A 141 -14.45 0.74 7.03
C ARG A 141 -13.90 1.02 5.64
N MET A 142 -12.61 0.78 5.43
CA MET A 142 -12.01 0.99 4.11
C MET A 142 -12.49 -0.06 3.09
N ALA A 143 -12.69 -1.31 3.51
CA ALA A 143 -13.27 -2.34 2.65
C ALA A 143 -14.66 -1.92 2.16
N GLU A 144 -15.53 -1.48 3.07
CA GLU A 144 -16.88 -0.99 2.75
C GLU A 144 -16.86 0.24 1.83
N GLU A 145 -16.02 1.24 2.14
CA GLU A 145 -15.86 2.45 1.32
C GLU A 145 -15.40 2.14 -0.09
N THR A 146 -14.40 1.27 -0.22
CA THR A 146 -13.82 0.87 -1.51
C THR A 146 -14.83 0.02 -2.30
N GLN A 147 -15.51 -0.92 -1.66
CA GLN A 147 -16.51 -1.79 -2.26
C GLN A 147 -17.72 -1.01 -2.80
N ARG A 148 -18.19 0.03 -2.10
CA ARG A 148 -19.29 0.88 -2.60
C ARG A 148 -19.00 1.55 -3.94
N GLN A 149 -17.72 1.71 -4.29
CA GLN A 149 -17.28 2.31 -5.55
C GLN A 149 -16.80 1.29 -6.57
N ALA A 150 -16.69 0.01 -6.18
CA ALA A 150 -16.28 -1.06 -7.07
C ALA A 150 -17.32 -1.27 -8.18
N ARG A 151 -16.83 -1.63 -9.37
CA ARG A 151 -17.67 -1.93 -10.54
C ARG A 151 -17.14 -3.17 -11.25
N PRO A 152 -18.02 -4.01 -11.84
CA PRO A 152 -17.60 -5.19 -12.59
C PRO A 152 -16.66 -4.87 -13.76
N ASP A 153 -16.81 -3.71 -14.41
CA ASP A 153 -15.96 -3.27 -15.53
C ASP A 153 -14.60 -2.69 -15.11
N ARG A 154 -14.37 -2.52 -13.80
CA ARG A 154 -13.14 -1.95 -13.22
C ARG A 154 -12.72 -2.73 -11.97
N PRO A 155 -12.01 -3.87 -12.14
CA PRO A 155 -11.75 -4.82 -11.05
C PRO A 155 -10.82 -4.29 -9.96
N THR A 156 -10.11 -3.17 -10.19
CA THR A 156 -9.12 -2.64 -9.25
C THR A 156 -9.68 -2.35 -7.87
N LEU A 157 -10.80 -1.65 -7.76
CA LEU A 157 -11.40 -1.35 -6.45
C LEU A 157 -11.98 -2.60 -5.79
N ALA A 158 -12.56 -3.52 -6.57
CA ALA A 158 -13.01 -4.80 -6.05
C ALA A 158 -11.85 -5.61 -5.45
N SER A 159 -10.69 -5.59 -6.11
CA SER A 159 -9.50 -6.30 -5.64
C SER A 159 -8.92 -5.72 -4.36
N VAL A 160 -8.87 -4.38 -4.25
CA VAL A 160 -8.44 -3.69 -3.02
C VAL A 160 -9.42 -3.96 -1.87
N ALA A 161 -10.72 -3.84 -2.11
CA ALA A 161 -11.75 -4.13 -1.12
C ALA A 161 -11.69 -5.60 -0.66
N GLY A 162 -11.52 -6.54 -1.58
CA GLY A 162 -11.39 -7.96 -1.29
C GLY A 162 -10.18 -8.26 -0.40
N SER A 163 -9.03 -7.63 -0.68
CA SER A 163 -7.84 -7.73 0.16
C SER A 163 -8.08 -7.22 1.58
N LEU A 164 -8.80 -6.10 1.72
CA LEU A 164 -9.17 -5.54 3.02
C LEU A 164 -10.14 -6.45 3.78
N TRP A 165 -11.09 -7.09 3.11
CA TRP A 165 -11.95 -8.09 3.72
C TRP A 165 -11.19 -9.35 4.16
N LEU A 166 -10.24 -9.84 3.35
CA LEU A 166 -9.41 -10.99 3.73
C LEU A 166 -8.57 -10.70 4.98
N ILE A 167 -7.90 -9.55 5.03
CA ILE A 167 -7.13 -9.21 6.23
C ILE A 167 -8.04 -8.97 7.44
N ALA A 168 -9.23 -8.40 7.26
CA ALA A 168 -10.22 -8.30 8.32
C ALA A 168 -10.68 -9.70 8.81
N ALA A 169 -10.88 -10.67 7.94
CA ALA A 169 -11.21 -12.05 8.31
C ALA A 169 -10.09 -12.69 9.16
N ILE A 170 -8.83 -12.45 8.81
CA ILE A 170 -7.67 -12.89 9.60
C ILE A 170 -7.72 -12.28 11.01
N ILE A 171 -8.09 -11.00 11.13
CA ILE A 171 -8.19 -10.34 12.44
C ILE A 171 -9.29 -10.98 13.30
N ALA A 172 -10.50 -11.16 12.76
CA ALA A 172 -11.60 -11.83 13.47
C ALA A 172 -11.23 -13.25 13.91
N SER A 173 -10.57 -14.01 13.03
CA SER A 173 -10.08 -15.35 13.34
C SER A 173 -9.08 -15.37 14.51
N ARG A 174 -8.14 -14.40 14.56
CA ARG A 174 -7.21 -14.26 15.69
C ARG A 174 -7.90 -13.90 17.00
N GLN A 175 -9.05 -13.24 16.94
CA GLN A 175 -9.89 -12.93 18.10
C GLN A 175 -10.85 -14.07 18.48
N THR A 176 -10.77 -15.22 17.79
CA THR A 176 -11.67 -16.38 17.98
C THR A 176 -13.14 -16.08 17.63
N ASP A 177 -13.40 -15.00 16.88
CA ASP A 177 -14.72 -14.70 16.31
C ASP A 177 -14.86 -15.39 14.95
N ARG A 178 -15.19 -16.68 15.00
CA ARG A 178 -15.33 -17.53 13.81
C ARG A 178 -16.46 -17.03 12.89
N ASP A 179 -17.56 -16.55 13.45
CA ASP A 179 -18.74 -16.18 12.67
C ASP A 179 -18.48 -14.88 11.88
N GLU A 180 -17.83 -13.90 12.51
CA GLU A 180 -17.38 -12.69 11.81
C GLU A 180 -16.31 -13.01 10.75
N ALA A 181 -15.38 -13.91 11.05
CA ALA A 181 -14.37 -14.33 10.07
C ALA A 181 -15.02 -14.92 8.80
N TRP A 182 -16.02 -15.80 8.93
CA TRP A 182 -16.75 -16.34 7.78
C TRP A 182 -17.52 -15.27 7.02
N ARG A 183 -18.23 -14.36 7.71
CA ARG A 183 -18.94 -13.27 7.03
C ARG A 183 -18.03 -12.37 6.22
N ARG A 184 -16.81 -12.11 6.69
CA ARG A 184 -15.79 -11.32 5.95
C ARG A 184 -15.23 -12.09 4.76
N LEU A 185 -15.04 -13.41 4.89
CA LEU A 185 -14.68 -14.27 3.77
C LEU A 185 -15.78 -14.29 2.70
N ASP A 186 -17.06 -14.31 3.08
CA ASP A 186 -18.17 -14.24 2.13
C ASP A 186 -18.16 -12.92 1.35
N GLN A 187 -17.85 -11.78 2.00
CA GLN A 187 -17.68 -10.50 1.31
C GLN A 187 -16.51 -10.52 0.32
N ALA A 188 -15.37 -11.11 0.72
CA ALA A 188 -14.23 -11.28 -0.16
C ALA A 188 -14.58 -12.18 -1.36
N GLN A 189 -15.26 -13.30 -1.13
CA GLN A 189 -15.67 -14.22 -2.21
C GLN A 189 -16.57 -13.53 -3.23
N ALA A 190 -17.56 -12.75 -2.79
CA ALA A 190 -18.45 -12.01 -3.69
C ALA A 190 -17.68 -11.02 -4.59
N LEU A 191 -16.60 -10.42 -4.09
CA LEU A 191 -15.73 -9.54 -4.88
C LEU A 191 -14.82 -10.31 -5.84
N ALA A 192 -14.32 -11.49 -5.44
CA ALA A 192 -13.58 -12.36 -6.34
C ALA A 192 -14.46 -12.82 -7.52
N ASP A 193 -15.70 -13.24 -7.23
CA ASP A 193 -16.69 -13.64 -8.24
C ASP A 193 -17.04 -12.48 -9.19
N MET A 194 -17.09 -11.23 -8.68
CA MET A 194 -17.30 -10.03 -9.50
C MET A 194 -16.13 -9.76 -10.45
N ILE A 195 -14.89 -9.99 -10.01
CA ILE A 195 -13.70 -9.83 -10.86
C ILE A 195 -13.70 -10.90 -11.96
N GLY A 196 -13.98 -12.16 -11.58
CA GLY A 196 -14.18 -13.25 -12.54
C GLY A 196 -12.95 -13.68 -13.35
N GLU A 197 -11.78 -13.13 -13.06
CA GLU A 197 -10.51 -13.44 -13.71
C GLU A 197 -9.33 -13.35 -12.74
N ASP A 198 -8.24 -14.03 -13.08
CA ASP A 198 -6.96 -13.87 -12.37
C ASP A 198 -6.30 -12.56 -12.79
N GLY A 199 -5.91 -11.75 -11.81
CA GLY A 199 -5.23 -10.49 -12.08
C GLY A 199 -4.56 -9.91 -10.84
N ASN A 200 -3.43 -9.25 -11.05
CA ASN A 200 -2.68 -8.58 -9.98
C ASN A 200 -3.06 -7.10 -9.90
N PHE A 201 -4.33 -6.81 -9.65
CA PHE A 201 -4.80 -5.44 -9.61
C PHE A 201 -4.29 -4.71 -8.36
N ALA A 202 -3.72 -3.52 -8.56
CA ALA A 202 -3.14 -2.71 -7.47
C ALA A 202 -2.11 -3.44 -6.58
N TRP A 203 -1.44 -4.48 -7.09
CA TRP A 203 -0.43 -5.26 -6.34
C TRP A 203 -0.98 -5.98 -5.11
N THR A 204 -2.26 -6.31 -5.09
CA THR A 204 -2.92 -7.03 -4.00
C THR A 204 -2.63 -8.54 -4.03
N GLY A 205 -2.49 -9.12 -5.23
CA GLY A 205 -2.55 -10.57 -5.42
C GLY A 205 -3.93 -11.16 -5.13
N PHE A 206 -4.98 -10.33 -5.03
CA PHE A 206 -6.36 -10.76 -4.81
C PHE A 206 -7.07 -11.04 -6.13
N GLY A 207 -7.72 -12.19 -6.20
CA GLY A 207 -8.49 -12.65 -7.36
C GLY A 207 -8.95 -14.09 -7.13
N PHE A 208 -9.31 -14.76 -8.21
CA PHE A 208 -9.64 -16.18 -8.18
C PHE A 208 -8.37 -17.02 -7.86
N THR A 209 -8.57 -18.22 -7.33
CA THR A 209 -7.53 -19.26 -7.18
C THR A 209 -8.13 -20.62 -7.45
#